data_AF-A0AAD4YNM6-F1
#
_entry.id   AF-A0AAD4YNM6-F1
#
_cell.length_a   1.000
_cell.length_b   1.000
_cell.length_c   1.000
_cell.angle_alpha   90.00
_cell.angle_beta   90.00
_cell.angle_gamma   90.00
#
_symmetry.space_group_name_H-M   'P 1'
#
loop_
_entity.id
_entity.type
_entity.pdbx_description
1 polymer ?
#
loop_
_entity_poly.entity_id
_entity_poly.type
_entity_poly.pdbx_seq_one_letter_code
_entity_poly.pdbx_strand_id
1 'polypeptide(L)'
;MALFFMRKASTAELDAFYPIRAECQVDVPKTRFRLRAGKTLSARRWHAAFSEDGHLDIAKVLRRIQRGGVHPAIKGVVWEFLLGCFDPNSTFDDRNQLRQGRREQYSRLKSECQKMVPVIGSGKFLTTPIITDDGQPIEESANGSTSNNGGDANHATSDKKVIQWKLFLHQIGLDVVRTDRSLVFYESQAHQAKLWDILSVYAWVDNDIGYVQGMNDICSPMVILIDNEADAFWCFERAMRRLRENFRCSASSIGVQSQLSTLSQVIKTIDPKLHQHLEDLDGGEYLFAFRMLMVLFRREFSFVDSLYLWELMWAMEYNPNIFSSYEVPSGGATPSNVNDKELKQYGKFERNIVKTGYTEKHGALSVFLVASVLETKQKQLLKEATGLDDVVKILGDITGNLDAKKACNEALRIHKKYLKTVKQ
;
A
#
# COMPACT_ATOMS: atom_id res chain seq x y z
N MET A 1 -8.45 9.92 36.60
CA MET A 1 -9.76 9.66 35.94
C MET A 1 -9.86 10.21 34.51
N ALA A 2 -9.58 11.50 34.26
CA ALA A 2 -9.78 12.12 32.93
C ALA A 2 -9.08 11.41 31.75
N LEU A 3 -7.85 10.93 31.94
CA LEU A 3 -7.11 10.18 30.90
C LEU A 3 -7.78 8.86 30.50
N PHE A 4 -8.44 8.19 31.45
CA PHE A 4 -9.13 6.92 31.23
C PHE A 4 -10.48 7.12 30.51
N PHE A 5 -11.22 8.17 30.86
CA PHE A 5 -12.44 8.56 30.15
C PHE A 5 -12.16 9.00 28.71
N MET A 6 -11.11 9.80 28.48
CA MET A 6 -10.66 10.14 27.12
C MET A 6 -10.19 8.92 26.32
N ARG A 7 -9.58 7.92 27.00
CA ARG A 7 -9.14 6.67 26.38
C ARG A 7 -10.32 5.82 25.91
N LYS A 8 -11.41 5.74 26.68
CA LYS A 8 -12.63 5.04 26.25
C LYS A 8 -13.33 5.76 25.10
N ALA A 9 -13.48 7.09 25.18
CA ALA A 9 -14.14 7.88 24.14
C ALA A 9 -13.43 7.79 22.77
N SER A 10 -12.10 7.94 22.75
CA SER A 10 -11.32 7.86 21.50
C SER A 10 -11.26 6.46 20.89
N THR A 11 -11.48 5.39 21.66
CA THR A 11 -11.57 4.02 21.11
C THR A 11 -12.94 3.81 20.50
N ALA A 12 -14.01 4.14 21.23
CA ALA A 12 -15.37 4.00 20.77
C ALA A 12 -15.63 4.82 19.48
N GLU A 13 -15.03 6.00 19.38
CA GLU A 13 -15.08 6.81 18.16
C GLU A 13 -14.40 6.11 16.97
N LEU A 14 -13.24 5.46 17.17
CA LEU A 14 -12.55 4.72 16.11
C LEU A 14 -13.33 3.46 15.69
N ASP A 15 -13.89 2.75 16.66
CA ASP A 15 -14.69 1.53 16.41
C ASP A 15 -15.97 1.86 15.62
N ALA A 16 -16.49 3.08 15.73
CA ALA A 16 -17.62 3.56 14.92
C ALA A 16 -17.27 3.76 13.44
N PHE A 17 -16.01 4.12 13.12
CA PHE A 17 -15.57 4.28 11.73
C PHE A 17 -15.24 2.94 11.07
N TYR A 18 -14.76 1.96 11.85
CA TYR A 18 -14.34 0.66 11.34
C TYR A 18 -14.95 -0.46 12.19
N PRO A 19 -16.28 -0.65 12.13
CA PRO A 19 -16.97 -1.62 12.95
C PRO A 19 -16.47 -3.05 12.66
N ILE A 20 -16.17 -3.78 13.73
CA ILE A 20 -15.75 -5.18 13.71
C ILE A 20 -16.95 -6.07 14.02
N ARG A 21 -17.10 -7.16 13.26
CA ARG A 21 -18.15 -8.17 13.46
C ARG A 21 -18.08 -8.74 14.87
N ALA A 22 -19.23 -8.97 15.50
CA ALA A 22 -19.32 -9.31 16.92
C ALA A 22 -18.50 -10.57 17.25
N GLU A 23 -18.56 -11.58 16.39
CA GLU A 23 -17.86 -12.85 16.50
C GLU A 23 -16.32 -12.72 16.36
N CYS A 24 -15.81 -11.63 15.76
CA CYS A 24 -14.38 -11.43 15.54
C CYS A 24 -13.72 -10.52 16.58
N GLN A 25 -14.47 -9.91 17.51
CA GLN A 25 -13.93 -8.89 18.42
C GLN A 25 -12.81 -9.39 19.35
N VAL A 26 -12.81 -10.69 19.66
CA VAL A 26 -11.80 -11.31 20.55
C VAL A 26 -10.47 -11.54 19.81
N ASP A 27 -10.54 -11.87 18.52
CA ASP A 27 -9.39 -12.29 17.72
C ASP A 27 -8.68 -11.11 17.02
N VAL A 28 -9.37 -9.96 16.89
CA VAL A 28 -8.78 -8.77 16.24
C VAL A 28 -7.84 -8.03 17.21
N PRO A 29 -6.57 -7.82 16.84
CA PRO A 29 -5.64 -7.04 17.64
C PRO A 29 -6.17 -5.62 17.90
N LYS A 30 -6.14 -5.18 19.16
CA LYS A 30 -6.59 -3.84 19.54
C LYS A 30 -5.66 -2.78 18.97
N THR A 31 -6.24 -1.74 18.37
CA THR A 31 -5.47 -0.63 17.81
C THR A 31 -4.66 0.13 18.87
N ARG A 32 -3.43 0.47 18.52
CA ARG A 32 -2.56 1.37 19.28
C ARG A 32 -2.69 2.82 18.84
N PHE A 33 -3.25 3.09 17.66
CA PHE A 33 -3.60 4.42 17.21
C PHE A 33 -4.62 5.08 18.14
N ARG A 34 -4.43 6.38 18.38
CA ARG A 34 -5.29 7.19 19.25
C ARG A 34 -5.48 8.56 18.65
N LEU A 35 -6.73 8.99 18.58
CA LEU A 35 -7.10 10.37 18.29
C LEU A 35 -6.57 11.27 19.40
N ARG A 36 -5.70 12.21 19.04
CA ARG A 36 -5.05 13.12 19.98
C ARG A 36 -5.41 14.55 19.64
N ALA A 37 -6.26 15.15 20.48
CA ALA A 37 -6.63 16.54 20.38
C ALA A 37 -5.40 17.44 20.20
N GLY A 38 -5.45 18.33 19.21
CA GLY A 38 -4.34 19.22 18.90
C GLY A 38 -3.12 18.56 18.22
N LYS A 39 -3.04 17.23 18.10
CA LYS A 39 -1.95 16.51 17.40
C LYS A 39 -2.42 15.87 16.10
N THR A 40 -3.49 15.08 16.12
CA THR A 40 -4.08 14.43 14.93
C THR A 40 -4.59 15.48 13.95
N LEU A 41 -4.43 15.23 12.65
CA LEU A 41 -4.95 16.08 11.59
C LEU A 41 -6.48 15.94 11.56
N SER A 42 -7.19 16.94 12.09
CA SER A 42 -8.64 17.05 12.09
C SER A 42 -9.16 17.70 10.80
N ALA A 43 -10.42 17.44 10.43
CA ALA A 43 -11.10 18.12 9.32
C ALA A 43 -10.91 19.64 9.33
N ARG A 44 -11.13 20.32 10.46
CA ARG A 44 -10.92 21.78 10.57
C ARG A 44 -9.52 22.24 10.12
N ARG A 45 -8.49 21.48 10.49
CA ARG A 45 -7.09 21.81 10.17
C ARG A 45 -6.69 21.43 8.76
N TRP A 46 -7.36 20.42 8.20
CA TRP A 46 -7.26 20.07 6.79
C TRP A 46 -7.77 21.21 5.92
N HIS A 47 -9.01 21.69 6.16
CA HIS A 47 -9.57 22.83 5.44
C HIS A 47 -8.72 24.11 5.60
N ALA A 48 -8.24 24.41 6.83
CA ALA A 48 -7.37 25.54 7.08
C ALA A 48 -5.91 25.37 6.56
N ALA A 49 -5.61 24.32 5.80
CA ALA A 49 -4.36 24.16 5.09
C ALA A 49 -4.46 24.58 3.61
N PHE A 50 -5.67 24.82 3.10
CA PHE A 50 -5.88 25.32 1.75
C PHE A 50 -5.89 26.85 1.71
N SER A 51 -5.42 27.42 0.60
CA SER A 51 -5.73 28.79 0.19
C SER A 51 -7.18 28.91 -0.28
N GLU A 52 -7.61 30.14 -0.56
CA GLU A 52 -8.97 30.45 -1.03
C GLU A 52 -9.31 29.76 -2.37
N ASP A 53 -8.34 29.70 -3.28
CA ASP A 53 -8.44 29.05 -4.60
C ASP A 53 -8.13 27.53 -4.58
N GLY A 54 -7.63 27.01 -3.45
CA GLY A 54 -7.49 25.56 -3.24
C GLY A 54 -6.07 24.99 -3.33
N HIS A 55 -5.02 25.80 -3.31
CA HIS A 55 -3.65 25.31 -3.15
C HIS A 55 -3.42 24.80 -1.71
N LEU A 56 -2.77 23.65 -1.56
CA LEU A 56 -2.54 22.99 -0.29
C LEU A 56 -1.16 23.31 0.30
N ASP A 57 -1.10 23.80 1.55
CA ASP A 57 0.13 23.82 2.34
C ASP A 57 0.50 22.38 2.79
N ILE A 58 1.08 21.63 1.85
CA ILE A 58 1.48 20.24 2.06
C ILE A 58 2.49 20.10 3.21
N ALA A 59 3.38 21.08 3.39
CA ALA A 59 4.35 21.07 4.46
C ALA A 59 3.67 21.08 5.84
N LYS A 60 2.59 21.86 6.02
CA LYS A 60 1.80 21.91 7.26
C LYS A 60 1.03 20.60 7.49
N VAL A 61 0.51 19.99 6.44
CA VAL A 61 -0.17 18.68 6.47
C VAL A 61 0.79 17.58 6.90
N LEU A 62 1.93 17.41 6.22
CA LEU A 62 2.94 16.40 6.53
C LEU A 62 3.42 16.49 7.98
N ARG A 63 3.67 17.72 8.48
CA ARG A 63 4.06 17.95 9.88
C ARG A 63 2.99 17.48 10.88
N ARG A 64 1.70 17.53 10.53
CA ARG A 64 0.61 17.08 11.39
C ARG A 64 0.47 15.57 11.36
N ILE A 65 0.52 14.97 10.18
CA ILE A 65 0.45 13.50 10.00
C ILE A 65 1.57 12.83 10.80
N GLN A 66 2.80 13.28 10.64
CA GLN A 66 3.95 12.73 11.38
C GLN A 66 3.88 12.96 12.91
N ARG A 67 3.03 13.88 13.39
CA ARG A 67 2.83 14.12 14.83
C ARG A 67 1.75 13.22 15.44
N GLY A 68 0.66 12.98 14.73
CA GLY A 68 -0.51 12.30 15.31
C GLY A 68 -1.46 11.59 14.34
N GLY A 69 -1.05 11.39 13.09
CA GLY A 69 -1.85 10.73 12.05
C GLY A 69 -3.00 11.57 11.52
N VAL A 70 -3.84 10.94 10.72
CA VAL A 70 -5.03 11.54 10.10
C VAL A 70 -6.29 11.05 10.80
N HIS A 71 -7.24 11.96 11.02
CA HIS A 71 -8.56 11.60 11.55
C HIS A 71 -9.34 10.75 10.53
N PRO A 72 -10.02 9.66 10.95
CA PRO A 72 -10.75 8.74 10.07
C PRO A 72 -11.63 9.44 9.01
N ALA A 73 -12.44 10.41 9.43
CA ALA A 73 -13.35 11.17 8.57
C ALA A 73 -12.71 11.91 7.38
N ILE A 74 -11.39 12.06 7.32
CA ILE A 74 -10.71 12.75 6.21
C ILE A 74 -9.56 11.92 5.61
N LYS A 75 -9.42 10.64 5.96
CA LYS A 75 -8.31 9.82 5.45
C LYS A 75 -8.33 9.73 3.93
N GLY A 76 -9.48 9.42 3.33
CA GLY A 76 -9.62 9.30 1.86
C GLY A 76 -9.12 10.55 1.12
N VAL A 77 -9.64 11.73 1.46
CA VAL A 77 -9.24 12.99 0.82
C VAL A 77 -7.78 13.39 1.08
N VAL A 78 -7.20 13.00 2.22
CA VAL A 78 -5.77 13.24 2.50
C VAL A 78 -4.89 12.27 1.69
N TRP A 79 -5.32 11.02 1.54
CA TRP A 79 -4.58 9.98 0.81
C TRP A 79 -4.47 10.32 -0.68
N GLU A 80 -5.48 10.95 -1.27
CA GLU A 80 -5.42 11.47 -2.65
C GLU A 80 -4.21 12.40 -2.88
N PHE A 81 -3.78 13.18 -1.88
CA PHE A 81 -2.57 14.00 -2.00
C PHE A 81 -1.30 13.22 -1.67
N LEU A 82 -1.31 12.37 -0.63
CA LEU A 82 -0.12 11.59 -0.23
C LEU A 82 0.34 10.61 -1.31
N LEU A 83 -0.61 10.07 -2.06
CA LEU A 83 -0.37 9.14 -3.16
C LEU A 83 -0.14 9.85 -4.50
N GLY A 84 -0.21 11.18 -4.56
CA GLY A 84 0.00 11.91 -5.82
C GLY A 84 -1.15 11.76 -6.82
N CYS A 85 -2.39 11.56 -6.34
CA CYS A 85 -3.57 11.71 -7.19
C CYS A 85 -3.80 13.19 -7.54
N PHE A 86 -3.45 14.10 -6.64
CA PHE A 86 -3.53 15.55 -6.85
C PHE A 86 -2.22 16.26 -6.53
N ASP A 87 -1.91 17.28 -7.33
CA ASP A 87 -0.84 18.23 -7.06
C ASP A 87 -1.25 19.17 -5.92
N PRO A 88 -0.43 19.36 -4.86
CA PRO A 88 -0.68 20.39 -3.86
C PRO A 88 -0.84 21.80 -4.44
N ASN A 89 -0.26 22.09 -5.60
CA ASN A 89 -0.33 23.38 -6.27
C ASN A 89 -1.52 23.50 -7.23
N SER A 90 -2.42 22.50 -7.29
CA SER A 90 -3.65 22.60 -8.07
C SER A 90 -4.72 23.43 -7.35
N THR A 91 -5.60 24.08 -8.10
CA THR A 91 -6.82 24.73 -7.56
C THR A 91 -7.92 23.70 -7.27
N PHE A 92 -9.03 24.13 -6.67
CA PHE A 92 -10.22 23.27 -6.54
C PHE A 92 -10.78 22.85 -7.90
N ASP A 93 -10.82 23.77 -8.87
CA ASP A 93 -11.38 23.52 -10.19
C ASP A 93 -10.52 22.55 -10.99
N ASP A 94 -9.19 22.71 -10.96
CA ASP A 94 -8.25 21.78 -11.60
C ASP A 94 -8.47 20.35 -11.12
N ARG A 95 -8.62 20.16 -9.79
CA ARG A 95 -8.86 18.82 -9.21
C ARG A 95 -10.22 18.26 -9.58
N ASN A 96 -11.25 19.10 -9.64
CA ASN A 96 -12.59 18.67 -10.04
C ASN A 96 -12.60 18.20 -11.50
N GLN A 97 -11.96 18.95 -12.40
CA GLN A 97 -11.80 18.56 -13.80
C GLN A 97 -11.01 17.26 -13.95
N LEU A 98 -9.86 17.15 -13.26
CA LEU A 98 -9.04 15.94 -13.30
C LEU A 98 -9.81 14.72 -12.77
N ARG A 99 -10.54 14.88 -11.66
CA ARG A 99 -11.37 13.80 -11.08
C ARG A 99 -12.43 13.35 -12.08
N GLN A 100 -13.13 14.28 -12.73
CA GLN A 100 -14.15 13.95 -13.72
C GLN A 100 -13.56 13.19 -14.92
N GLY A 101 -12.44 13.68 -15.49
CA GLY A 101 -11.77 12.99 -16.60
C GLY A 101 -11.30 11.58 -16.23
N ARG A 102 -10.78 11.39 -15.01
CA ARG A 102 -10.38 10.09 -14.48
C ARG A 102 -11.55 9.14 -14.23
N ARG A 103 -12.69 9.65 -13.77
CA ARG A 103 -13.93 8.86 -13.60
C ARG A 103 -14.43 8.35 -14.95
N GLU A 104 -14.42 9.19 -15.97
CA GLU A 104 -14.77 8.78 -17.34
C GLU A 104 -13.78 7.76 -17.90
N GLN A 105 -12.48 7.96 -17.67
CA GLN A 105 -11.45 6.99 -18.09
C GLN A 105 -11.66 5.63 -17.43
N TYR A 106 -11.89 5.60 -16.12
CA TYR A 106 -12.18 4.36 -15.42
C TYR A 106 -13.46 3.71 -15.94
N SER A 107 -14.51 4.47 -16.19
CA SER A 107 -15.74 3.95 -16.77
C SER A 107 -15.52 3.31 -18.13
N ARG A 108 -14.67 3.89 -19.00
CA ARG A 108 -14.31 3.28 -20.29
C ARG A 108 -13.56 1.95 -20.11
N LEU A 109 -12.57 1.91 -19.22
CA LEU A 109 -11.80 0.70 -18.91
C LEU A 109 -12.69 -0.41 -18.35
N LYS A 110 -13.60 -0.05 -17.43
CA LYS A 110 -14.57 -0.97 -16.84
C LYS A 110 -15.53 -1.51 -17.89
N SER A 111 -16.05 -0.67 -18.79
CA SER A 111 -16.90 -1.10 -19.90
C SER A 111 -16.18 -2.02 -20.89
N GLU A 112 -14.88 -1.82 -21.13
CA GLU A 112 -14.06 -2.72 -21.94
C GLU A 112 -13.96 -4.11 -21.29
N CYS A 113 -13.64 -4.16 -19.99
CA CYS A 113 -13.62 -5.41 -19.22
C CYS A 113 -14.99 -6.10 -19.21
N GLN A 114 -16.07 -5.33 -19.06
CA GLN A 114 -17.45 -5.84 -19.02
C GLN A 114 -17.89 -6.48 -20.35
N LYS A 115 -17.43 -5.97 -21.50
CA LYS A 115 -17.70 -6.59 -22.81
C LYS A 115 -17.11 -8.00 -22.89
N MET A 116 -15.98 -8.24 -22.24
CA MET A 116 -15.30 -9.54 -22.25
C MET A 116 -15.85 -10.48 -21.17
N VAL A 117 -16.22 -9.95 -20.00
CA VAL A 117 -16.81 -10.68 -18.87
C VAL A 117 -17.95 -9.85 -18.27
N PRO A 118 -19.23 -10.15 -18.61
CA PRO A 118 -20.39 -9.34 -18.23
C PRO A 118 -20.62 -9.14 -16.73
N VAL A 119 -20.02 -9.97 -15.88
CA VAL A 119 -20.11 -9.86 -14.41
C VAL A 119 -19.41 -8.61 -13.88
N ILE A 120 -18.37 -8.09 -14.58
CA ILE A 120 -17.68 -6.85 -14.21
C ILE A 120 -18.66 -5.69 -14.17
N GLY A 121 -18.76 -5.01 -13.03
CA GLY A 121 -19.70 -3.91 -12.84
C GLY A 121 -21.15 -4.28 -12.59
N SER A 122 -21.46 -5.56 -12.46
CA SER A 122 -22.83 -6.02 -12.18
C SER A 122 -23.23 -5.95 -10.70
N GLY A 123 -22.28 -5.64 -9.80
CA GLY A 123 -22.47 -5.77 -8.34
C GLY A 123 -22.31 -7.21 -7.83
N LYS A 124 -21.89 -8.14 -8.70
CA LYS A 124 -21.50 -9.51 -8.38
C LYS A 124 -20.04 -9.73 -8.77
N PHE A 125 -19.45 -10.81 -8.30
CA PHE A 125 -18.09 -11.23 -8.63
C PHE A 125 -18.01 -12.74 -8.78
N LEU A 126 -16.95 -13.20 -9.46
CA LEU A 126 -16.73 -14.62 -9.75
C LEU A 126 -15.85 -15.24 -8.68
N THR A 127 -16.22 -16.42 -8.19
CA THR A 127 -15.36 -17.28 -7.34
C THR A 127 -15.08 -18.62 -7.98
N THR A 128 -15.46 -18.82 -9.24
CA THR A 128 -15.21 -20.03 -10.03
C THR A 128 -14.42 -19.66 -11.30
N PRO A 129 -13.55 -20.56 -11.79
CA PRO A 129 -12.89 -20.36 -13.08
C PRO A 129 -13.91 -20.32 -14.21
N ILE A 130 -13.69 -19.43 -15.18
CA ILE A 130 -14.53 -19.28 -16.38
C ILE A 130 -13.91 -19.92 -17.63
N ILE A 131 -12.61 -20.19 -17.57
CA ILE A 131 -11.84 -20.83 -18.63
C ILE A 131 -10.86 -21.83 -18.01
N THR A 132 -10.47 -22.84 -18.79
CA THR A 132 -9.36 -23.74 -18.45
C THR A 132 -8.02 -23.03 -18.63
N ASP A 133 -6.94 -23.63 -18.12
CA ASP A 133 -5.57 -23.11 -18.30
C ASP A 133 -5.18 -22.99 -19.78
N ASP A 134 -5.76 -23.83 -20.64
CA ASP A 134 -5.60 -23.79 -22.10
C ASP A 134 -6.48 -22.74 -22.80
N GLY A 135 -7.26 -21.96 -22.04
CA GLY A 135 -8.12 -20.89 -22.55
C GLY A 135 -9.48 -21.34 -23.10
N GLN A 136 -9.87 -22.61 -22.90
CA GLN A 136 -11.20 -23.10 -23.32
C GLN A 136 -12.27 -22.70 -22.30
N PRO A 137 -13.47 -22.24 -22.72
CA PRO A 137 -14.56 -21.95 -21.80
C PRO A 137 -14.94 -23.18 -20.96
N ILE A 138 -15.15 -22.99 -19.65
CA ILE A 138 -15.71 -24.03 -18.78
C ILE A 138 -17.23 -23.94 -18.92
N GLU A 139 -17.86 -24.99 -19.45
CA GLU A 139 -19.28 -25.03 -19.79
C GLU A 139 -20.19 -24.92 -18.56
N GLU A 140 -20.49 -23.69 -18.14
CA GLU A 140 -21.80 -23.31 -17.60
C GLU A 140 -22.17 -21.92 -18.14
N SER A 141 -23.07 -21.90 -19.13
CA SER A 141 -23.71 -20.74 -19.79
C SER A 141 -23.09 -20.24 -21.10
N ALA A 142 -23.37 -20.93 -22.20
CA ALA A 142 -24.24 -20.43 -23.29
C ALA A 142 -23.97 -21.18 -24.61
N ASN A 143 -25.02 -21.83 -25.13
CA ASN A 143 -25.13 -22.27 -26.52
C ASN A 143 -24.88 -21.09 -27.47
N GLY A 144 -23.89 -21.23 -28.34
CA GLY A 144 -23.61 -20.28 -29.41
C GLY A 144 -22.51 -20.76 -30.34
N SER A 145 -22.91 -21.36 -31.46
CA SER A 145 -22.19 -21.50 -32.75
C SER A 145 -21.35 -20.24 -33.06
N THR A 146 -20.22 -20.20 -33.78
CA THR A 146 -19.63 -21.04 -34.84
C THR A 146 -18.22 -20.50 -35.17
N SER A 147 -17.49 -21.29 -35.96
CA SER A 147 -16.54 -20.90 -37.01
C SER A 147 -15.12 -20.45 -36.67
N ASN A 148 -14.21 -21.30 -37.16
CA ASN A 148 -12.89 -20.96 -37.68
C ASN A 148 -12.90 -19.66 -38.50
N ASN A 149 -11.88 -18.82 -38.27
CA ASN A 149 -11.07 -18.29 -39.36
C ASN A 149 -9.72 -17.79 -38.84
N GLY A 150 -8.68 -18.02 -39.65
CA GLY A 150 -7.30 -17.65 -39.36
C GLY A 150 -7.14 -16.13 -39.21
N GLY A 151 -6.22 -15.74 -38.32
CA GLY A 151 -5.95 -14.33 -38.04
C GLY A 151 -4.57 -14.12 -37.42
N ASP A 152 -3.72 -13.45 -38.21
CA ASP A 152 -2.80 -12.35 -37.86
C ASP A 152 -2.18 -12.28 -36.45
N ALA A 153 -0.85 -12.11 -36.38
CA ALA A 153 -0.06 -12.13 -35.14
C ALA A 153 -0.51 -11.12 -34.05
N ASN A 154 -1.22 -10.06 -34.43
CA ASN A 154 -1.79 -9.08 -33.50
C ASN A 154 -3.09 -9.56 -32.82
N HIS A 155 -3.90 -10.40 -33.48
CA HIS A 155 -5.11 -10.97 -32.87
C HIS A 155 -4.73 -12.02 -31.81
N ALA A 156 -3.74 -12.86 -32.13
CA ALA A 156 -3.24 -13.88 -31.22
C ALA A 156 -2.65 -13.30 -29.91
N THR A 157 -1.99 -12.13 -29.97
CA THR A 157 -1.46 -11.45 -28.77
C THR A 157 -2.59 -10.88 -27.90
N SER A 158 -3.63 -10.31 -28.52
CA SER A 158 -4.82 -9.83 -27.80
C SER A 158 -5.55 -10.99 -27.11
N ASP A 159 -5.71 -12.13 -27.79
CA ASP A 159 -6.36 -13.31 -27.23
C ASP A 159 -5.58 -13.87 -26.02
N LYS A 160 -4.25 -13.92 -26.09
CA LYS A 160 -3.40 -14.31 -24.94
C LYS A 160 -3.57 -13.37 -23.75
N LYS A 161 -3.61 -12.05 -23.98
CA LYS A 161 -3.84 -11.06 -22.92
C LYS A 161 -5.20 -11.29 -22.25
N VAL A 162 -6.25 -11.51 -23.04
CA VAL A 162 -7.61 -11.74 -22.54
C VAL A 162 -7.70 -13.06 -21.77
N ILE A 163 -7.11 -14.14 -22.28
CA ILE A 163 -7.06 -15.44 -21.61
C ILE A 163 -6.35 -15.29 -20.25
N GLN A 164 -5.15 -14.71 -20.23
CA GLN A 164 -4.39 -14.52 -19.00
C GLN A 164 -5.16 -13.67 -17.97
N TRP A 165 -5.81 -12.59 -18.42
CA TRP A 165 -6.63 -11.76 -17.57
C TRP A 165 -7.84 -12.50 -16.99
N LYS A 166 -8.53 -13.32 -17.80
CA LYS A 166 -9.65 -14.16 -17.36
C LYS A 166 -9.23 -15.18 -16.30
N LEU A 167 -8.02 -15.74 -16.39
CA LEU A 167 -7.46 -16.65 -15.35
C LEU A 167 -7.31 -15.94 -13.99
N PHE A 168 -6.96 -14.65 -13.98
CA PHE A 168 -6.85 -13.89 -12.73
C PHE A 168 -8.19 -13.68 -12.02
N LEU A 169 -9.32 -13.61 -12.74
CA LEU A 169 -10.61 -13.20 -12.18
C LEU A 169 -11.11 -14.13 -11.06
N HIS A 170 -10.92 -15.44 -11.21
CA HIS A 170 -11.24 -16.42 -10.19
C HIS A 170 -10.38 -16.22 -8.94
N GLN A 171 -9.07 -16.07 -9.11
CA GLN A 171 -8.13 -15.86 -8.00
C GLN A 171 -8.42 -14.56 -7.25
N ILE A 172 -8.75 -13.47 -7.95
CA ILE A 172 -9.19 -12.21 -7.35
C ILE A 172 -10.44 -12.46 -6.50
N GLY A 173 -11.42 -13.21 -7.03
CA GLY A 173 -12.64 -13.57 -6.29
C GLY A 173 -12.38 -14.32 -4.99
N LEU A 174 -11.50 -15.33 -5.04
CA LEU A 174 -11.11 -16.08 -3.84
C LEU A 174 -10.43 -15.19 -2.80
N ASP A 175 -9.64 -14.21 -3.23
CA ASP A 175 -8.98 -13.26 -2.33
C ASP A 175 -9.96 -12.22 -1.76
N VAL A 176 -10.90 -11.73 -2.56
CA VAL A 176 -11.98 -10.83 -2.12
C VAL A 176 -12.77 -11.45 -0.98
N VAL A 177 -13.20 -12.72 -1.10
CA VAL A 177 -13.93 -13.42 -0.02
C VAL A 177 -13.11 -13.53 1.27
N ARG A 178 -11.78 -13.60 1.16
CA ARG A 178 -10.85 -13.72 2.30
C ARG A 178 -10.40 -12.37 2.86
N THR A 179 -10.71 -11.26 2.19
CA THR A 179 -10.24 -9.93 2.55
C THR A 179 -10.99 -9.38 3.75
N ASP A 180 -10.27 -9.03 4.81
CA ASP A 180 -10.75 -8.27 5.96
C ASP A 180 -12.11 -8.70 6.53
N ARG A 181 -12.32 -10.01 6.58
CA ARG A 181 -13.58 -10.66 6.99
C ARG A 181 -14.06 -10.30 8.39
N SER A 182 -13.21 -9.70 9.22
CA SER A 182 -13.57 -9.22 10.55
C SER A 182 -14.25 -7.85 10.51
N LEU A 183 -14.13 -7.08 9.43
CA LEU A 183 -14.79 -5.78 9.28
C LEU A 183 -16.21 -5.97 8.76
N VAL A 184 -17.18 -5.32 9.40
CA VAL A 184 -18.59 -5.29 8.97
C VAL A 184 -18.73 -4.74 7.54
N PHE A 185 -17.80 -3.88 7.12
CA PHE A 185 -17.77 -3.32 5.76
C PHE A 185 -17.87 -4.40 4.67
N TYR A 186 -17.17 -5.53 4.82
CA TYR A 186 -17.17 -6.60 3.81
C TYR A 186 -18.32 -7.61 3.95
N GLU A 187 -19.26 -7.43 4.88
CA GLU A 187 -20.52 -8.20 4.84
C GLU A 187 -21.37 -7.83 3.63
N SER A 188 -21.22 -6.61 3.12
CA SER A 188 -21.92 -6.14 1.93
C SER A 188 -21.32 -6.74 0.66
N GLN A 189 -22.15 -7.47 -0.09
CA GLN A 189 -21.79 -7.98 -1.42
C GLN A 189 -21.40 -6.85 -2.37
N ALA A 190 -22.03 -5.67 -2.27
CA ALA A 190 -21.69 -4.52 -3.10
C ALA A 190 -20.26 -4.02 -2.83
N HIS A 191 -19.79 -4.04 -1.57
CA HIS A 191 -18.43 -3.65 -1.24
C HIS A 191 -17.40 -4.69 -1.69
N GLN A 192 -17.72 -5.98 -1.60
CA GLN A 192 -16.90 -7.05 -2.16
C GLN A 192 -16.81 -6.95 -3.69
N ALA A 193 -17.93 -6.71 -4.36
CA ALA A 193 -17.98 -6.52 -5.81
C ALA A 193 -17.18 -5.28 -6.25
N LYS A 194 -17.25 -4.17 -5.50
CA LYS A 194 -16.43 -2.97 -5.72
C LYS A 194 -14.92 -3.28 -5.64
N LEU A 195 -14.49 -4.05 -4.64
CA LEU A 195 -13.10 -4.49 -4.52
C LEU A 195 -12.69 -5.38 -5.70
N TRP A 196 -13.55 -6.33 -6.08
CA TRP A 196 -13.31 -7.20 -7.22
C TRP A 196 -13.19 -6.41 -8.53
N ASP A 197 -14.13 -5.51 -8.82
CA ASP A 197 -14.13 -4.68 -10.02
C ASP A 197 -12.84 -3.84 -10.13
N ILE A 198 -12.40 -3.20 -9.05
CA ILE A 198 -11.17 -2.40 -9.03
C ILE A 198 -9.93 -3.27 -9.34
N LEU A 199 -9.81 -4.43 -8.69
CA LEU A 199 -8.68 -5.35 -8.90
C LEU A 199 -8.69 -5.95 -10.31
N SER A 200 -9.87 -6.32 -10.81
CA SER A 200 -10.03 -6.86 -12.17
C SER A 200 -9.68 -5.83 -13.24
N VAL A 201 -10.14 -4.58 -13.09
CA VAL A 201 -9.78 -3.49 -14.02
C VAL A 201 -8.29 -3.17 -13.93
N TYR A 202 -7.70 -3.17 -12.73
CA TYR A 202 -6.26 -2.95 -12.57
C TYR A 202 -5.44 -4.03 -13.28
N ALA A 203 -5.79 -5.31 -13.09
CA ALA A 203 -5.11 -6.44 -13.73
C ALA A 203 -5.21 -6.40 -15.27
N TRP A 204 -6.23 -5.74 -15.83
CA TRP A 204 -6.34 -5.50 -17.27
C TRP A 204 -5.41 -4.37 -17.76
N VAL A 205 -5.28 -3.32 -16.95
CA VAL A 205 -4.48 -2.11 -17.25
C VAL A 205 -2.98 -2.41 -17.16
N ASP A 206 -2.53 -3.02 -16.06
CA ASP A 206 -1.13 -3.42 -15.87
C ASP A 206 -0.99 -4.92 -16.14
N ASN A 207 -1.09 -5.32 -17.41
CA ASN A 207 -1.07 -6.72 -17.81
C ASN A 207 0.29 -7.42 -17.60
N ASP A 208 1.38 -6.67 -17.48
CA ASP A 208 2.71 -7.19 -17.17
C ASP A 208 2.76 -7.82 -15.77
N ILE A 209 2.08 -7.20 -14.80
CA ILE A 209 1.96 -7.71 -13.42
C ILE A 209 0.67 -8.53 -13.27
N GLY A 210 -0.42 -8.07 -13.88
CA GLY A 210 -1.75 -8.63 -13.75
C GLY A 210 -2.25 -8.53 -12.32
N TYR A 211 -2.62 -9.68 -11.74
CA TYR A 211 -2.98 -9.80 -10.34
C TYR A 211 -2.05 -10.76 -9.60
N VAL A 212 -1.58 -10.32 -8.43
CA VAL A 212 -0.79 -11.13 -7.51
C VAL A 212 -1.44 -11.09 -6.13
N GLN A 213 -1.54 -12.26 -5.49
CA GLN A 213 -2.10 -12.38 -4.15
C GLN A 213 -1.42 -11.40 -3.18
N GLY A 214 -2.22 -10.66 -2.42
CA GLY A 214 -1.78 -9.57 -1.55
C GLY A 214 -2.11 -8.18 -2.10
N MET A 215 -2.38 -8.03 -3.40
CA MET A 215 -2.88 -6.76 -3.96
C MET A 215 -4.26 -6.38 -3.40
N ASN A 216 -5.10 -7.36 -3.07
CA ASN A 216 -6.37 -7.18 -2.36
C ASN A 216 -6.17 -6.50 -0.98
N ASP A 217 -5.09 -6.83 -0.27
CA ASP A 217 -4.77 -6.25 1.03
C ASP A 217 -4.37 -4.77 0.92
N ILE A 218 -3.73 -4.41 -0.20
CA ILE A 218 -3.39 -3.03 -0.55
C ILE A 218 -4.63 -2.25 -0.97
N CYS A 219 -5.50 -2.85 -1.77
CA CYS A 219 -6.69 -2.19 -2.31
C CYS A 219 -7.81 -2.00 -1.27
N SER A 220 -7.94 -2.91 -0.30
CA SER A 220 -9.02 -2.90 0.70
C SER A 220 -9.20 -1.53 1.40
N PRO A 221 -8.13 -0.92 1.96
CA PRO A 221 -8.20 0.43 2.52
C PRO A 221 -8.75 1.50 1.56
N MET A 222 -8.43 1.45 0.28
CA MET A 222 -8.89 2.45 -0.70
C MET A 222 -10.41 2.30 -0.92
N VAL A 223 -10.90 1.06 -0.99
CA VAL A 223 -12.34 0.76 -1.14
C VAL A 223 -13.13 1.23 0.08
N ILE A 224 -12.57 1.06 1.28
CA ILE A 224 -13.19 1.48 2.56
C ILE A 224 -13.17 2.99 2.74
N LEU A 225 -12.09 3.67 2.35
CA LEU A 225 -11.88 5.09 2.64
C LEU A 225 -12.43 6.04 1.58
N ILE A 226 -12.71 5.54 0.37
CA ILE A 226 -13.10 6.36 -0.78
C ILE A 226 -14.37 5.78 -1.40
N ASP A 227 -15.47 6.52 -1.29
CA ASP A 227 -16.80 6.04 -1.68
C ASP A 227 -16.93 5.77 -3.18
N ASN A 228 -16.42 6.66 -4.02
CA ASN A 228 -16.48 6.51 -5.47
C ASN A 228 -15.46 5.46 -5.95
N GLU A 229 -15.92 4.49 -6.71
CA GLU A 229 -15.10 3.37 -7.19
C GLU A 229 -13.94 3.80 -8.10
N ALA A 230 -14.16 4.76 -9.00
CA ALA A 230 -13.10 5.25 -9.88
C ALA A 230 -12.02 6.00 -9.08
N ASP A 231 -12.42 6.82 -8.11
CA ASP A 231 -11.48 7.55 -7.27
C ASP A 231 -10.64 6.56 -6.42
N ALA A 232 -11.27 5.49 -5.92
CA ALA A 232 -10.59 4.39 -5.23
C ALA A 232 -9.63 3.63 -6.16
N PHE A 233 -10.03 3.34 -7.40
CA PHE A 233 -9.18 2.73 -8.42
C PHE A 233 -7.92 3.58 -8.68
N TRP A 234 -8.06 4.89 -8.88
CA TRP A 234 -6.91 5.74 -9.15
C TRP A 234 -5.99 5.88 -7.93
N CYS A 235 -6.53 5.93 -6.72
CA CYS A 235 -5.71 5.86 -5.52
C CYS A 235 -4.96 4.53 -5.40
N PHE A 236 -5.62 3.41 -5.73
CA PHE A 236 -4.99 2.10 -5.76
C PHE A 236 -3.90 2.02 -6.83
N GLU A 237 -4.15 2.51 -8.05
CA GLU A 237 -3.15 2.57 -9.13
C GLU A 237 -1.92 3.38 -8.71
N ARG A 238 -2.12 4.55 -8.07
CA ARG A 238 -1.01 5.34 -7.52
C ARG A 238 -0.23 4.62 -6.42
N ALA A 239 -0.92 3.90 -5.54
CA ALA A 239 -0.25 3.07 -4.53
C ALA A 239 0.55 1.95 -5.19
N MET A 240 -0.01 1.31 -6.22
CA MET A 240 0.66 0.26 -6.97
C MET A 240 1.88 0.77 -7.71
N ARG A 241 1.92 1.99 -8.26
CA ARG A 241 3.16 2.55 -8.84
C ARG A 241 4.36 2.54 -7.89
N ARG A 242 4.12 2.67 -6.58
CA ARG A 242 5.16 2.59 -5.55
C ARG A 242 5.55 1.15 -5.20
N LEU A 243 4.60 0.22 -5.31
CA LEU A 243 4.74 -1.17 -4.89
C LEU A 243 4.91 -2.15 -6.05
N ARG A 244 4.81 -1.70 -7.30
CA ARG A 244 4.72 -2.53 -8.49
C ARG A 244 5.84 -3.56 -8.57
N GLU A 245 7.06 -3.11 -8.28
CA GLU A 245 8.24 -3.98 -8.30
C GLU A 245 8.20 -5.08 -7.22
N ASN A 246 7.48 -4.90 -6.11
CA ASN A 246 7.29 -5.95 -5.10
C ASN A 246 6.50 -7.14 -5.66
N PHE A 247 5.61 -6.89 -6.62
CA PHE A 247 4.71 -7.88 -7.22
C PHE A 247 5.23 -8.42 -8.55
N ARG A 248 6.41 -7.97 -9.02
CA ARG A 248 7.03 -8.53 -10.21
C ARG A 248 7.51 -9.96 -9.91
N CYS A 249 6.86 -10.94 -10.51
CA CYS A 249 7.30 -12.33 -10.48
C CYS A 249 7.93 -12.69 -11.83
N SER A 250 9.19 -13.10 -11.82
CA SER A 250 9.86 -13.68 -12.99
C SER A 250 10.39 -15.06 -12.64
N ALA A 251 10.65 -15.90 -13.65
CA ALA A 251 11.25 -17.22 -13.48
C ALA A 251 12.62 -17.20 -12.76
N SER A 252 13.31 -16.05 -12.74
CA SER A 252 14.65 -15.88 -12.18
C SER A 252 14.76 -14.88 -11.02
N SER A 253 13.69 -14.15 -10.66
CA SER A 253 13.76 -13.13 -9.60
C SER A 253 12.42 -12.91 -8.92
N ILE A 254 12.47 -12.77 -7.59
CA ILE A 254 11.32 -12.43 -6.74
C ILE A 254 11.28 -10.91 -6.54
N GLY A 255 10.10 -10.27 -6.69
CA GLY A 255 9.96 -8.81 -6.72
C GLY A 255 10.58 -8.06 -5.52
N VAL A 256 10.46 -8.60 -4.31
CA VAL A 256 11.04 -7.98 -3.10
C VAL A 256 12.51 -8.33 -2.83
N GLN A 257 13.13 -9.17 -3.67
CA GLN A 257 14.50 -9.66 -3.45
C GLN A 257 15.51 -8.51 -3.30
N SER A 258 15.39 -7.47 -4.13
CA SER A 258 16.25 -6.27 -4.03
C SER A 258 16.13 -5.56 -2.68
N GLN A 259 14.93 -5.51 -2.10
CA GLN A 259 14.69 -4.94 -0.76
C GLN A 259 15.25 -5.84 0.34
N LEU A 260 15.18 -7.16 0.20
CA LEU A 260 15.79 -8.10 1.13
C LEU A 260 17.32 -8.04 1.10
N SER A 261 17.92 -7.93 -0.08
CA SER A 261 19.37 -7.70 -0.21
C SER A 261 19.77 -6.37 0.43
N THR A 262 18.97 -5.31 0.24
CA THR A 262 19.21 -4.02 0.89
C THR A 262 19.08 -4.13 2.41
N LEU A 263 18.07 -4.85 2.91
CA LEU A 263 17.90 -5.12 4.35
C LEU A 263 19.13 -5.84 4.92
N SER A 264 19.60 -6.88 4.24
CA SER A 264 20.78 -7.65 4.62
C SER A 264 22.02 -6.75 4.75
N GLN A 265 22.27 -5.89 3.76
CA GLN A 265 23.34 -4.89 3.79
C GLN A 265 23.17 -3.90 4.95
N VAL A 266 21.96 -3.36 5.16
CA VAL A 266 21.67 -2.42 6.25
C VAL A 266 21.98 -3.04 7.62
N ILE A 267 21.52 -4.27 7.88
CA ILE A 267 21.80 -4.95 9.15
C ILE A 267 23.28 -5.27 9.28
N LYS A 268 23.93 -5.77 8.22
CA LYS A 268 25.37 -6.04 8.20
C LYS A 268 26.21 -4.81 8.58
N THR A 269 25.83 -3.63 8.10
CA THR A 269 26.53 -2.38 8.43
C THR A 269 26.23 -1.87 9.84
N ILE A 270 25.00 -2.03 10.32
CA ILE A 270 24.53 -1.37 11.56
C ILE A 270 24.69 -2.25 12.80
N ASP A 271 24.51 -3.55 12.65
CA ASP A 271 24.65 -4.59 13.67
C ASP A 271 25.22 -5.88 13.03
N PRO A 272 26.55 -5.92 12.77
CA PRO A 272 27.20 -7.07 12.16
C PRO A 272 27.03 -8.36 12.97
N LYS A 273 26.90 -8.25 14.30
CA LYS A 273 26.74 -9.39 15.18
C LYS A 273 25.39 -10.07 14.97
N LEU A 274 24.32 -9.28 14.88
CA LEU A 274 23.00 -9.82 14.56
C LEU A 274 22.98 -10.43 13.16
N HIS A 275 23.59 -9.76 12.18
CA HIS A 275 23.68 -10.27 10.82
C HIS A 275 24.37 -11.65 10.76
N GLN A 276 25.55 -11.78 11.39
CA GLN A 276 26.27 -13.05 11.42
C GLN A 276 25.45 -14.16 12.09
N HIS A 277 24.80 -13.85 13.22
CA HIS A 277 23.94 -14.82 13.89
C HIS A 277 22.80 -15.29 12.97
N LEU A 278 22.18 -14.39 12.21
CA LEU A 278 21.13 -14.78 11.27
C LEU A 278 21.68 -15.59 10.09
N GLU A 279 22.90 -15.31 9.59
CA GLU A 279 23.56 -16.13 8.57
C GLU A 279 23.84 -17.54 9.10
N ASP A 280 24.34 -17.68 10.33
CA ASP A 280 24.64 -18.97 10.96
C ASP A 280 23.39 -19.83 11.17
N LEU A 281 22.20 -19.19 11.23
CA LEU A 281 20.89 -19.84 11.30
C LEU A 281 20.24 -20.10 9.92
N ASP A 282 20.98 -19.96 8.83
CA ASP A 282 20.47 -20.05 7.44
C ASP A 282 19.40 -18.99 7.09
N GLY A 283 19.39 -17.88 7.83
CA GLY A 283 18.48 -16.74 7.68
C GLY A 283 19.10 -15.53 6.97
N GLY A 284 20.27 -15.69 6.35
CA GLY A 284 21.08 -14.61 5.73
C GLY A 284 20.41 -13.89 4.56
N GLU A 285 19.41 -14.52 3.92
CA GLU A 285 18.60 -13.93 2.85
C GLU A 285 17.37 -13.17 3.34
N TYR A 286 17.08 -13.21 4.65
CA TYR A 286 15.98 -12.48 5.30
C TYR A 286 14.58 -12.82 4.75
N LEU A 287 14.37 -14.01 4.18
CA LEU A 287 13.09 -14.42 3.57
C LEU A 287 11.89 -14.34 4.54
N PHE A 288 12.12 -14.45 5.86
CA PHE A 288 11.09 -14.23 6.88
C PHE A 288 10.46 -12.82 6.84
N ALA A 289 11.13 -11.84 6.24
CA ALA A 289 10.63 -10.47 6.08
C ALA A 289 9.83 -10.26 4.79
N PHE A 290 9.74 -11.28 3.91
CA PHE A 290 9.08 -11.19 2.61
C PHE A 290 7.66 -10.61 2.72
N ARG A 291 6.82 -11.19 3.59
CA ARG A 291 5.42 -10.76 3.78
C ARG A 291 5.32 -9.32 4.27
N MET A 292 6.23 -8.90 5.16
CA MET A 292 6.25 -7.54 5.71
C MET A 292 6.50 -6.50 4.63
N LEU A 293 7.39 -6.81 3.67
CA LEU A 293 7.72 -5.89 2.58
C LEU A 293 6.68 -5.94 1.46
N MET A 294 6.23 -7.13 1.06
CA MET A 294 5.33 -7.32 -0.07
C MET A 294 4.03 -6.52 0.09
N VAL A 295 3.42 -6.56 1.29
CA VAL A 295 2.13 -5.89 1.57
C VAL A 295 2.25 -4.78 2.62
N LEU A 296 3.42 -4.12 2.73
CA LEU A 296 3.66 -2.99 3.64
C LEU A 296 3.15 -3.22 5.07
N PHE A 297 3.54 -4.34 5.67
CA PHE A 297 3.19 -4.76 7.03
C PHE A 297 1.69 -4.93 7.28
N ARG A 298 0.86 -4.99 6.25
CA ARG A 298 -0.60 -5.09 6.40
C ARG A 298 -1.05 -6.31 7.21
N ARG A 299 -0.27 -7.39 7.17
CA ARG A 299 -0.53 -8.62 7.93
C ARG A 299 -0.01 -8.56 9.38
N GLU A 300 0.80 -7.56 9.71
CA GLU A 300 1.48 -7.43 11.01
C GLU A 300 0.81 -6.43 11.95
N PHE A 301 -0.16 -5.67 11.45
CA PHE A 301 -0.90 -4.65 12.18
C PHE A 301 -2.41 -4.90 12.11
N SER A 302 -3.13 -4.36 13.10
CA SER A 302 -4.58 -4.18 12.98
C SER A 302 -4.92 -3.32 11.76
N PHE A 303 -6.16 -3.38 11.27
CA PHE A 303 -6.59 -2.55 10.14
C PHE A 303 -6.30 -1.06 10.38
N VAL A 304 -6.73 -0.54 11.54
CA VAL A 304 -6.56 0.87 11.92
C VAL A 304 -5.08 1.26 12.06
N ASP A 305 -4.26 0.38 12.66
CA ASP A 305 -2.82 0.67 12.78
C ASP A 305 -2.10 0.58 11.43
N SER A 306 -2.58 -0.25 10.50
CA SER A 306 -2.07 -0.31 9.12
C SER A 306 -2.33 1.02 8.39
N LEU A 307 -3.54 1.57 8.48
CA LEU A 307 -3.86 2.88 7.92
C LEU A 307 -2.94 3.96 8.48
N TYR A 308 -2.74 3.95 9.81
CA TYR A 308 -1.88 4.92 10.47
C TYR A 308 -0.39 4.75 10.09
N LEU A 309 0.08 3.51 9.94
CA LEU A 309 1.43 3.23 9.47
C LEU A 309 1.66 3.80 8.07
N TRP A 310 0.75 3.53 7.13
CA TRP A 310 0.88 3.99 5.74
C TRP A 310 0.86 5.51 5.65
N GLU A 311 -0.02 6.18 6.42
CA GLU A 311 0.00 7.64 6.54
C GLU A 311 1.34 8.19 6.99
N LEU A 312 1.96 7.56 7.99
CA LEU A 312 3.28 7.95 8.46
C LEU A 312 4.34 7.71 7.40
N MET A 313 4.33 6.53 6.76
CA MET A 313 5.31 6.16 5.73
C MET A 313 5.23 7.11 4.54
N TRP A 314 4.05 7.25 3.94
CA TRP A 314 3.87 8.15 2.79
C TRP A 314 4.15 9.61 3.14
N ALA A 315 3.81 10.06 4.35
CA ALA A 315 4.18 11.41 4.77
C ALA A 315 5.68 11.59 5.05
N MET A 316 6.41 10.52 5.36
CA MET A 316 7.88 10.56 5.53
C MET A 316 8.61 10.46 4.21
N GLU A 317 8.08 9.69 3.26
CA GLU A 317 8.59 9.49 1.90
C GLU A 317 8.04 10.50 0.89
N TYR A 318 7.23 11.47 1.33
CA TYR A 318 6.58 12.40 0.43
C TYR A 318 7.60 13.24 -0.35
N ASN A 319 7.46 13.23 -1.67
CA ASN A 319 8.18 14.06 -2.61
C ASN A 319 7.18 14.99 -3.32
N PRO A 320 7.37 16.32 -3.30
CA PRO A 320 6.46 17.28 -3.96
C PRO A 320 6.24 17.00 -5.45
N ASN A 321 7.20 16.35 -6.12
CA ASN A 321 7.13 16.06 -7.55
C ASN A 321 6.41 14.73 -7.85
N ILE A 322 5.86 14.04 -6.85
CA ILE A 322 5.22 12.73 -7.02
C ILE A 322 4.10 12.78 -8.06
N PHE A 323 3.29 13.85 -8.05
CA PHE A 323 2.21 14.02 -9.04
C PHE A 323 2.77 14.14 -10.46
N SER A 324 3.72 15.05 -10.67
CA SER A 324 4.35 15.27 -11.99
C SER A 324 5.04 14.01 -12.50
N SER A 325 5.67 13.23 -11.61
CA SER A 325 6.32 11.96 -11.97
C SER A 325 5.35 10.90 -12.52
N TYR A 326 4.06 11.04 -12.21
CA TYR A 326 3.03 10.13 -12.69
C TYR A 326 2.30 10.60 -13.94
N GLU A 327 2.16 11.92 -14.12
CA GLU A 327 1.45 12.54 -15.24
C GLU A 327 2.33 12.87 -16.45
N VAL A 328 3.63 13.15 -16.23
CA VAL A 328 4.55 13.60 -17.30
C VAL A 328 5.67 12.57 -17.47
N PRO A 329 5.67 11.76 -18.56
CA PRO A 329 6.63 10.66 -18.76
C PRO A 329 8.07 11.08 -19.08
N SER A 330 8.42 12.38 -19.02
CA SER A 330 9.72 12.88 -19.50
C SER A 330 10.53 13.56 -18.40
N GLY A 331 11.56 12.86 -17.92
CA GLY A 331 12.85 13.45 -17.53
C GLY A 331 12.82 14.62 -16.55
N GLY A 332 12.06 14.53 -15.46
CA GLY A 332 12.20 15.48 -14.36
C GLY A 332 13.50 15.22 -13.61
N ALA A 333 14.56 15.97 -13.93
CA ALA A 333 15.77 15.97 -13.13
C ALA A 333 15.43 16.29 -11.67
N THR A 334 15.96 15.52 -10.71
CA THR A 334 15.94 15.90 -9.30
C THR A 334 16.63 17.26 -9.19
N PRO A 335 15.94 18.33 -8.75
CA PRO A 335 16.57 19.63 -8.64
C PRO A 335 17.74 19.51 -7.65
N SER A 336 18.95 19.75 -8.13
CA SER A 336 20.20 19.52 -7.40
C SER A 336 20.48 20.59 -6.33
N ASN A 337 19.65 21.63 -6.24
CA ASN A 337 19.76 22.70 -5.25
C ASN A 337 18.39 23.13 -4.74
N VAL A 338 17.80 22.33 -3.83
CA VAL A 338 16.53 22.65 -3.17
C VAL A 338 16.80 23.57 -1.96
N ASN A 339 16.15 24.73 -1.90
CA ASN A 339 16.31 25.66 -0.77
C ASN A 339 15.63 25.12 0.51
N ASP A 340 16.04 25.57 1.69
CA ASP A 340 15.49 25.17 3.00
C ASP A 340 13.97 25.38 3.13
N LYS A 341 13.39 26.34 2.39
CA LYS A 341 11.93 26.56 2.33
C LYS A 341 11.23 25.44 1.56
N GLU A 342 11.80 25.00 0.45
CA GLU A 342 11.28 23.93 -0.40
C GLU A 342 11.47 22.56 0.24
N LEU A 343 12.60 22.34 0.95
CA LEU A 343 12.85 21.12 1.73
C LEU A 343 11.77 20.84 2.79
N LYS A 344 11.03 21.86 3.25
CA LYS A 344 9.92 21.68 4.20
C LYS A 344 8.72 20.94 3.59
N GLN A 345 8.59 20.96 2.25
CA GLN A 345 7.55 20.26 1.51
C GLN A 345 7.88 18.77 1.34
N TYR A 346 9.14 18.38 1.48
CA TYR A 346 9.56 16.98 1.52
C TYR A 346 9.27 16.34 2.88
N GLY A 347 8.89 15.07 2.83
CA GLY A 347 8.80 14.19 3.99
C GLY A 347 10.16 14.03 4.69
N LYS A 348 10.16 13.59 5.96
CA LYS A 348 11.40 13.51 6.76
C LYS A 348 12.43 12.52 6.22
N PHE A 349 11.98 11.41 5.65
CA PHE A 349 12.85 10.39 5.07
C PHE A 349 13.46 10.93 3.77
N GLU A 350 12.59 11.39 2.87
CA GLU A 350 12.97 11.95 1.58
C GLU A 350 13.90 13.17 1.72
N ARG A 351 13.61 14.07 2.68
CA ARG A 351 14.48 15.21 2.98
C ARG A 351 15.89 14.79 3.39
N ASN A 352 16.05 13.68 4.12
CA ASN A 352 17.39 13.23 4.49
C ASN A 352 18.15 12.74 3.25
N ILE A 353 17.47 12.07 2.31
CA ILE A 353 18.05 11.62 1.03
C ILE A 353 18.50 12.83 0.20
N VAL A 354 17.60 13.80 -0.02
CA VAL A 354 17.91 15.00 -0.81
C VAL A 354 19.10 15.77 -0.19
N LYS A 355 19.18 15.88 1.14
CA LYS A 355 20.28 16.56 1.82
C LYS A 355 21.61 15.83 1.73
N THR A 356 21.61 14.50 1.67
CA THR A 356 22.86 13.73 1.65
C THR A 356 23.44 13.56 0.26
N GLY A 357 22.66 13.85 -0.80
CA GLY A 357 23.06 13.74 -2.21
C GLY A 357 23.38 12.31 -2.65
N TYR A 358 23.08 11.32 -1.80
CA TYR A 358 23.33 9.91 -2.09
C TYR A 358 22.28 9.47 -3.12
N THR A 359 22.70 8.79 -4.18
CA THR A 359 21.84 8.39 -5.31
C THR A 359 21.76 6.88 -5.50
N GLU A 360 22.55 6.09 -4.77
CA GLU A 360 22.46 4.64 -4.83
C GLU A 360 21.09 4.19 -4.30
N LYS A 361 20.42 3.31 -5.06
CA LYS A 361 19.05 2.81 -4.86
C LYS A 361 18.67 2.74 -3.38
N HIS A 362 18.11 3.83 -2.85
CA HIS A 362 17.77 3.91 -1.43
C HIS A 362 16.71 2.86 -1.15
N GLY A 363 16.99 1.97 -0.19
CA GLY A 363 15.97 1.09 0.33
C GLY A 363 14.75 1.92 0.77
N ALA A 364 13.56 1.50 0.37
CA ALA A 364 12.32 2.14 0.82
C ALA A 364 12.26 2.20 2.36
N LEU A 365 11.49 3.13 2.93
CA LEU A 365 11.36 3.23 4.39
C LEU A 365 10.86 1.92 5.01
N SER A 366 10.13 1.09 4.25
CA SER A 366 9.74 -0.28 4.61
C SER A 366 10.93 -1.16 5.00
N VAL A 367 12.07 -1.06 4.30
CA VAL A 367 13.30 -1.82 4.61
C VAL A 367 13.83 -1.43 5.99
N PHE A 368 13.94 -0.13 6.25
CA PHE A 368 14.37 0.37 7.56
C PHE A 368 13.34 0.09 8.66
N LEU A 369 12.06 -0.04 8.30
CA LEU A 369 11.01 -0.47 9.22
C LEU A 369 11.23 -1.93 9.64
N VAL A 370 11.54 -2.84 8.72
CA VAL A 370 11.92 -4.22 9.07
C VAL A 370 13.17 -4.21 9.96
N ALA A 371 14.18 -3.43 9.62
CA ALA A 371 15.38 -3.30 10.45
C ALA A 371 15.06 -2.83 11.88
N SER A 372 14.10 -1.92 12.05
CA SER A 372 13.65 -1.47 13.38
C SER A 372 12.97 -2.55 14.21
N VAL A 373 12.26 -3.47 13.54
CA VAL A 373 11.62 -4.62 14.17
C VAL A 373 12.70 -5.61 14.65
N LEU A 374 13.69 -5.89 13.81
CA LEU A 374 14.84 -6.73 14.16
C LEU A 374 15.65 -6.15 15.32
N GLU A 375 15.97 -4.85 15.29
CA GLU A 375 16.70 -4.18 16.38
C GLU A 375 15.91 -4.25 17.71
N THR A 376 14.58 -4.14 17.65
CA THR A 376 13.72 -4.25 18.83
C THR A 376 13.79 -5.65 19.47
N LYS A 377 13.96 -6.70 18.67
CA LYS A 377 14.07 -8.10 19.13
C LYS A 377 15.49 -8.62 19.23
N GLN A 378 16.49 -7.80 18.95
CA GLN A 378 17.89 -8.20 18.84
C GLN A 378 18.38 -9.07 20.00
N LYS A 379 18.09 -8.66 21.24
CA LYS A 379 18.52 -9.40 22.44
C LYS A 379 17.86 -10.77 22.55
N GLN A 380 16.61 -10.88 22.11
CA GLN A 380 15.84 -12.12 22.12
C GLN A 380 16.36 -13.05 21.02
N LEU A 381 16.52 -12.53 19.79
CA LEU A 381 17.06 -13.26 18.65
C LEU A 381 18.44 -13.85 18.94
N LEU A 382 19.37 -13.07 19.51
CA LEU A 382 20.71 -13.56 19.82
C LEU A 382 20.78 -14.60 20.95
N LYS A 383 19.74 -14.70 21.79
CA LYS A 383 19.75 -15.58 22.97
C LYS A 383 18.90 -16.83 22.79
N GLU A 384 17.76 -16.68 22.14
CA GLU A 384 16.71 -17.70 22.07
C GLU A 384 16.62 -18.34 20.69
N ALA A 385 17.07 -17.69 19.61
CA ALA A 385 16.98 -18.27 18.28
C ALA A 385 18.14 -19.23 18.03
N THR A 386 17.81 -20.51 17.86
CA THR A 386 18.74 -21.60 17.53
C THR A 386 18.54 -22.15 16.11
N GLY A 387 17.45 -21.76 15.46
CA GLY A 387 17.17 -22.02 14.05
C GLY A 387 16.27 -20.96 13.43
N LEU A 388 16.05 -21.05 12.12
CA LEU A 388 15.19 -20.11 11.38
C LEU A 388 13.74 -20.10 11.89
N ASP A 389 13.21 -21.25 12.32
CA ASP A 389 11.86 -21.35 12.88
C ASP A 389 11.69 -20.51 14.16
N ASP A 390 12.70 -20.46 15.02
CA ASP A 390 12.69 -19.60 16.20
C ASP A 390 12.67 -18.12 15.82
N VAL A 391 13.41 -17.73 14.77
CA VAL A 391 13.38 -16.36 14.25
C VAL A 391 11.97 -16.01 13.79
N VAL A 392 11.34 -16.86 12.98
CA VAL A 392 9.96 -16.65 12.51
C VAL A 392 8.98 -16.56 13.67
N LYS A 393 9.13 -17.41 14.69
CA LYS A 393 8.28 -17.41 15.89
C LYS A 393 8.44 -16.12 16.71
N ILE A 394 9.68 -15.72 17.01
CA ILE A 394 9.99 -14.49 17.77
C ILE A 394 9.45 -13.25 17.05
N LEU A 395 9.53 -13.22 15.71
CA LEU A 395 8.97 -12.14 14.90
C LEU A 395 7.45 -12.23 14.80
N GLY A 396 6.88 -13.43 14.80
CA GLY A 396 5.44 -13.69 14.84
C GLY A 396 4.75 -13.04 16.04
N ASP A 397 5.38 -13.07 17.22
CA ASP A 397 4.87 -12.46 18.46
C ASP A 397 4.70 -10.92 18.37
N ILE A 398 5.32 -10.29 17.39
CA ILE A 398 5.23 -8.83 17.15
C ILE A 398 3.93 -8.47 16.42
N THR A 399 3.34 -9.42 15.71
CA THR A 399 2.07 -9.25 14.98
C THR A 399 0.99 -8.71 15.92
N GLY A 400 0.40 -7.58 15.57
CA GLY A 400 -0.62 -6.89 16.37
C GLY A 400 -0.07 -6.11 17.58
N ASN A 401 1.23 -6.20 17.90
CA ASN A 401 1.85 -5.55 19.05
C ASN A 401 2.78 -4.38 18.70
N LEU A 402 3.06 -4.19 17.41
CA LEU A 402 3.95 -3.14 16.94
C LEU A 402 3.29 -1.74 17.06
N ASP A 403 4.05 -0.75 17.52
CA ASP A 403 3.63 0.66 17.50
C ASP A 403 4.17 1.32 16.24
N ALA A 404 3.28 1.65 15.30
CA ALA A 404 3.63 2.21 14.00
C ALA A 404 4.49 3.48 14.12
N LYS A 405 4.18 4.37 15.07
CA LYS A 405 4.92 5.63 15.23
C LYS A 405 6.33 5.38 15.77
N LYS A 406 6.44 4.49 16.77
CA LYS A 406 7.74 4.11 17.33
C LYS A 406 8.61 3.46 16.26
N ALA A 407 8.05 2.49 15.52
CA ALA A 407 8.73 1.79 14.45
C ALA A 407 9.22 2.73 13.35
N CYS A 408 8.39 3.65 12.85
CA CYS A 408 8.83 4.63 11.83
C CYS A 408 9.92 5.59 12.35
N ASN A 409 9.85 6.05 13.61
CA ASN A 409 10.90 6.91 14.17
C ASN A 409 12.23 6.17 14.32
N GLU A 410 12.16 4.89 14.70
CA GLU A 410 13.32 4.02 14.83
C GLU A 410 13.94 3.72 13.45
N ALA A 411 13.11 3.41 12.45
CA ALA A 411 13.52 3.29 11.05
C ALA A 411 14.28 4.55 10.55
N LEU A 412 13.80 5.76 10.89
CA LEU A 412 14.52 7.00 10.57
C LEU A 412 15.87 7.12 11.29
N ARG A 413 16.00 6.60 12.52
CA ARG A 413 17.26 6.61 13.27
C ARG A 413 18.26 5.64 12.63
N ILE A 414 17.83 4.43 12.33
CA ILE A 414 18.60 3.39 11.64
C ILE A 414 19.08 3.91 10.28
N HIS A 415 18.20 4.49 9.48
CA HIS A 415 18.57 5.08 8.19
C HIS A 415 19.66 6.15 8.32
N LYS A 416 19.52 7.07 9.29
CA LYS A 416 20.56 8.08 9.54
C LYS A 416 21.88 7.47 10.00
N LYS A 417 21.85 6.39 10.78
CA LYS A 417 23.05 5.66 11.20
C LYS A 417 23.71 5.02 9.98
N TYR A 418 22.95 4.32 9.14
CA TYR A 418 23.41 3.73 7.88
C TYR A 418 24.13 4.73 7.00
N LEU A 419 23.47 5.85 6.66
CA LEU A 419 24.04 6.88 5.78
C LEU A 419 25.32 7.52 6.34
N LYS A 420 25.51 7.54 7.65
CA LYS A 420 26.76 8.03 8.26
C LYS A 420 27.88 7.01 8.12
N THR A 421 27.58 5.73 8.30
CA THR A 421 28.57 4.66 8.23
C THR A 421 29.03 4.38 6.81
N VAL A 422 28.13 4.44 5.81
CA VAL A 422 28.50 4.21 4.40
C VAL A 422 29.27 5.39 3.78
N LYS A 423 29.19 6.58 4.39
CA LYS A 423 29.95 7.77 3.97
C LYS A 423 31.37 7.81 4.55
N GLN A 424 31.67 6.99 5.55
CA GLN A 424 33.00 6.81 6.14
C GLN A 424 33.70 5.65 5.45
#